data_AF-A0A0S6WQU2-F1
#
_entry.id   AF-A0A0S6WQU2-F1
#
_cell.length_a   1.000
_cell.length_b   1.000
_cell.length_c   1.000
_cell.angle_alpha   90.00
_cell.angle_beta   90.00
_cell.angle_gamma   90.00
#
_symmetry.space_group_name_H-M   'P 1'
#
loop_
_entity.id
_entity.type
_entity.pdbx_description
1 polymer ?
#
loop_
_entity_poly.entity_id
_entity_poly.type
_entity_poly.pdbx_seq_one_letter_code
_entity_poly.pdbx_strand_id
1 'polypeptide(L)'
;MMDRRDVIKLGAGASLTLGLPVRALAADTRPVDLWVADSRYPLAGAPMAPALRAFSIDGDVTDLWRDLVDPLWRQPGTGLAGLTGRDALFVLEQLAWSRGRRVVERASYAPQTDRLPQLVRWRIAPHHPSSKAHL
;
A
#
# COMPACT_ATOMS: atom_id res chain seq x y z
N MET A 1 24.29 26.69 20.48
CA MET A 1 24.36 25.26 20.84
C MET A 1 22.94 24.78 21.04
N MET A 2 22.28 24.34 19.96
CA MET A 2 20.86 23.99 19.96
C MET A 2 20.64 22.64 20.64
N ASP A 3 19.66 22.61 21.54
CA ASP A 3 19.25 21.44 22.30
C ASP A 3 18.40 20.50 21.44
N ARG A 4 18.66 19.20 21.58
CA ARG A 4 18.04 18.06 20.88
C ARG A 4 16.56 17.84 21.23
N ARG A 5 15.96 18.74 22.00
CA ARG A 5 14.57 18.65 22.49
C ARG A 5 13.60 19.60 21.79
N ASP A 6 14.07 20.48 20.91
CA ASP A 6 13.21 21.42 20.19
C ASP A 6 12.74 20.93 18.80
N VAL A 7 13.18 19.76 18.34
CA VAL A 7 12.84 19.26 16.99
C VAL A 7 11.53 18.43 16.97
N ILE A 8 10.89 18.17 18.11
CA ILE A 8 9.57 17.50 18.18
C ILE A 8 8.46 18.53 18.41
N LYS A 9 8.43 19.59 17.61
CA LYS A 9 7.32 20.56 17.62
C LYS A 9 6.75 20.91 16.24
N LEU A 10 7.15 20.20 15.18
CA LEU A 10 6.65 20.49 13.84
C LEU A 10 5.80 19.33 13.29
N GLY A 11 4.48 19.50 13.32
CA GLY A 11 3.58 18.78 12.40
C GLY A 11 2.41 17.98 12.96
N ALA A 12 1.95 18.20 14.20
CA ALA A 12 0.65 17.68 14.65
C ALA A 12 -0.43 18.75 14.43
N GLY A 13 -0.70 19.08 13.17
CA GLY A 13 -1.55 20.21 12.79
C GLY A 13 -2.50 19.88 11.65
N ALA A 14 -3.28 18.80 11.79
CA ALA A 14 -4.57 18.57 11.10
C ALA A 14 -5.16 17.23 11.56
N SER A 15 -5.57 17.12 12.82
CA SER A 15 -6.47 16.04 13.24
C SER A 15 -7.83 16.31 12.63
N LEU A 16 -8.02 15.89 11.37
CA LEU A 16 -9.34 15.79 10.77
C LEU A 16 -10.13 14.74 11.56
N THR A 17 -11.34 15.13 11.97
CA THR A 17 -12.36 14.38 12.69
C THR A 17 -12.93 13.21 11.88
N LEU A 18 -12.07 12.27 11.50
CA LEU A 18 -12.42 10.97 10.97
C LEU A 18 -11.72 9.97 11.88
N GLY A 19 -12.45 9.06 12.51
CA GLY A 19 -11.93 8.04 13.44
C GLY A 19 -10.99 7.01 12.81
N LEU A 20 -10.00 7.48 12.06
CA LEU A 20 -8.93 6.70 11.45
C LEU A 20 -7.93 6.37 12.57
N PRO A 21 -7.69 5.07 12.86
CA PRO A 21 -6.71 4.71 13.87
C PRO A 21 -5.34 5.24 13.46
N VAL A 22 -4.70 6.04 14.34
CA VAL A 22 -3.38 6.68 14.16
C VAL A 22 -2.29 5.70 13.70
N ARG A 23 -2.46 4.39 13.95
CA ARG A 23 -1.56 3.33 13.44
C ARG A 23 -1.57 3.15 11.92
N ALA A 24 -2.60 3.61 11.20
CA ALA A 24 -2.69 3.52 9.74
C ALA A 24 -1.76 4.51 9.00
N LEU A 25 -1.28 5.54 9.71
CA LEU A 25 -0.49 6.64 9.15
C LEU A 25 1.02 6.46 9.27
N ALA A 26 1.52 5.38 9.88
CA ALA A 26 2.95 5.08 9.85
C ALA A 26 3.34 4.77 8.41
N ALA A 27 3.76 5.80 7.66
CA ALA A 27 4.22 5.70 6.29
C ALA A 27 5.37 4.72 6.24
N ASP A 28 5.21 3.64 5.49
CA ASP A 28 6.30 2.71 5.30
C ASP A 28 7.27 3.29 4.28
N THR A 29 8.50 3.55 4.72
CA THR A 29 9.51 4.27 3.93
C THR A 29 10.28 3.37 2.97
N ARG A 30 10.04 2.05 2.97
CA ARG A 30 10.72 1.14 2.06
C ARG A 30 10.30 1.43 0.61
N PRO A 31 11.26 1.65 -0.30
CA PRO A 31 10.95 1.95 -1.69
C PRO A 31 10.24 0.78 -2.36
N VAL A 32 9.36 1.09 -3.29
CA VAL A 32 8.65 0.11 -4.12
C VAL A 32 8.79 0.45 -5.60
N ASP A 33 8.71 -0.56 -6.45
CA ASP A 33 8.84 -0.36 -7.90
C ASP A 33 7.57 0.25 -8.49
N LEU A 34 6.43 -0.05 -7.89
CA LEU A 34 5.13 0.40 -8.34
C LEU A 34 4.19 0.64 -7.14
N TRP A 35 3.64 1.85 -7.10
CA TRP A 35 2.53 2.23 -6.24
C TRP A 35 1.20 2.09 -6.99
N VAL A 36 0.23 1.43 -6.37
CA VAL A 36 -1.13 1.27 -6.92
C VAL A 36 -2.13 2.08 -6.09
N ALA A 37 -2.86 2.97 -6.73
CA ALA A 37 -3.93 3.75 -6.13
C ALA A 37 -5.28 3.37 -6.73
N ASP A 38 -6.35 3.36 -5.94
CA ASP A 38 -7.71 3.10 -6.42
C ASP A 38 -8.50 4.42 -6.47
N SER A 39 -8.84 4.87 -7.69
CA SER A 39 -9.50 6.16 -7.97
C SER A 39 -10.91 6.25 -7.38
N ARG A 40 -11.53 5.11 -7.06
CA ARG A 40 -12.80 5.08 -6.31
C ARG A 40 -12.67 5.73 -4.93
N TYR A 41 -11.44 5.90 -4.43
CA TYR A 41 -11.14 6.48 -3.12
C TYR A 41 -10.33 7.78 -3.26
N PRO A 42 -10.90 8.94 -2.91
CA PRO A 42 -10.17 10.21 -2.91
C PRO A 42 -8.90 10.20 -2.06
N LEU A 43 -8.86 9.36 -1.02
CA LEU A 43 -7.73 9.20 -0.10
C LEU A 43 -6.53 8.42 -0.68
N ALA A 44 -6.66 7.79 -1.85
CA ALA A 44 -5.61 6.92 -2.42
C ALA A 44 -4.61 7.63 -3.34
N GLY A 45 -4.81 8.90 -3.66
CA GLY A 45 -4.10 9.57 -4.76
C GLY A 45 -2.60 9.80 -4.57
N ALA A 46 -2.09 9.82 -3.32
CA ALA A 46 -0.67 10.09 -3.06
C ALA A 46 0.08 8.83 -2.58
N PRO A 47 1.25 8.50 -3.15
CA PRO A 47 2.10 7.44 -2.63
C PRO A 47 2.48 7.66 -1.18
N MET A 48 2.25 6.66 -0.32
CA MET A 48 2.70 6.69 1.08
C MET A 48 4.14 6.17 1.26
N ALA A 49 4.76 5.71 0.16
CA ALA A 49 6.13 5.23 0.09
C ALA A 49 6.79 5.79 -1.18
N PRO A 50 8.12 6.00 -1.19
CA PRO A 50 8.85 6.34 -2.41
C PRO A 50 8.62 5.24 -3.46
N ALA A 51 8.09 5.62 -4.62
CA ALA A 51 7.78 4.69 -5.70
C ALA A 51 8.40 5.16 -7.02
N LEU A 52 8.96 4.22 -7.79
CA LEU A 52 9.50 4.54 -9.11
C LEU A 52 8.39 4.90 -10.10
N ARG A 53 7.21 4.29 -9.95
CA ARG A 53 6.02 4.53 -10.77
C ARG A 53 4.78 4.49 -9.89
N ALA A 54 3.75 5.24 -10.28
CA ALA A 54 2.42 5.16 -9.70
C ALA A 54 1.41 4.84 -10.80
N PHE A 55 0.42 4.00 -10.49
CA PHE A 55 -0.65 3.63 -11.40
C PHE A 55 -2.00 3.66 -10.66
N SER A 56 -3.02 4.18 -11.32
CA SER A 56 -4.37 4.26 -10.77
C SER A 56 -5.27 3.20 -11.42
N ILE A 57 -6.08 2.54 -10.60
CA ILE A 57 -7.14 1.62 -11.04
C ILE A 57 -8.49 2.15 -10.58
N ASP A 58 -9.58 1.71 -11.22
CA ASP A 58 -10.95 2.00 -10.77
C ASP A 58 -11.64 0.74 -10.22
N GLY A 59 -10.90 -0.05 -9.44
CA GLY A 59 -11.31 -1.36 -8.96
C GLY A 59 -11.04 -2.53 -9.92
N ASP A 60 -10.93 -2.28 -11.22
CA ASP A 60 -10.44 -3.26 -12.19
C ASP A 60 -8.91 -3.25 -12.26
N VAL A 61 -8.30 -4.42 -12.07
CA VAL A 61 -6.85 -4.61 -12.05
C VAL A 61 -6.32 -5.19 -13.38
N THR A 62 -7.17 -5.37 -14.38
CA THR A 62 -6.84 -6.08 -15.63
C THR A 62 -5.68 -5.42 -16.38
N ASP A 63 -5.76 -4.11 -16.63
CA ASP A 63 -4.73 -3.38 -17.37
C ASP A 63 -3.45 -3.23 -16.53
N LEU A 64 -3.61 -2.91 -15.24
CA LEU A 64 -2.51 -2.94 -14.27
C LEU A 64 -1.75 -4.27 -14.34
N TRP A 65 -2.47 -5.38 -14.30
CA TRP A 65 -1.89 -6.72 -14.34
C TRP A 65 -1.15 -6.98 -15.64
N ARG A 66 -1.85 -6.82 -16.77
CA ARG A 66 -1.34 -7.16 -18.09
C ARG A 66 -0.11 -6.35 -18.47
N ASP A 67 -0.15 -5.04 -18.21
CA ASP A 67 0.80 -4.10 -18.81
C ASP A 67 1.97 -3.81 -17.88
N LEU A 68 1.76 -3.89 -16.56
CA LEU A 68 2.77 -3.52 -15.57
C LEU A 68 3.16 -4.69 -14.69
N VAL A 69 2.23 -5.29 -13.94
CA VAL A 69 2.58 -6.22 -12.86
C VAL A 69 3.10 -7.56 -13.39
N ASP A 70 2.46 -8.12 -14.41
CA ASP A 70 2.87 -9.40 -14.99
C ASP A 70 4.27 -9.33 -15.60
N PRO A 71 4.63 -8.32 -16.43
CA PRO A 71 6.00 -8.15 -16.91
C PRO A 71 7.00 -7.90 -15.77
N LEU A 72 6.64 -7.07 -14.81
CA LEU A 72 7.48 -6.65 -13.69
C LEU A 72 7.85 -7.83 -12.78
N TRP A 73 6.89 -8.72 -12.46
CA TRP A 73 7.14 -9.90 -11.63
C TRP A 73 7.88 -11.04 -12.33
N ARG A 74 8.14 -10.95 -13.65
CA ARG A 74 9.10 -11.85 -14.31
C ARG A 74 10.55 -11.51 -13.93
N GLN A 75 10.79 -10.32 -13.39
CA GLN A 75 12.10 -9.88 -12.91
C GLN A 75 12.23 -10.18 -11.40
N PRO A 76 13.45 -10.52 -10.92
CA PRO A 76 13.69 -10.75 -9.50
C PRO A 76 13.61 -9.46 -8.69
N GLY A 77 13.22 -9.59 -7.41
CA GLY A 77 13.38 -8.51 -6.41
C GLY A 77 12.27 -7.46 -6.34
N THR A 78 11.32 -7.47 -7.27
CA THR A 78 10.33 -6.40 -7.36
C THR A 78 9.22 -6.47 -6.30
N GLY A 79 8.97 -5.35 -5.62
CA GLY A 79 7.87 -5.13 -4.69
C GLY A 79 6.82 -4.14 -5.19
N LEU A 80 5.56 -4.41 -4.86
CA LEU A 80 4.44 -3.48 -5.07
C LEU A 80 3.89 -3.04 -3.72
N ALA A 81 3.42 -1.81 -3.64
CA ALA A 81 2.55 -1.39 -2.57
C ALA A 81 1.37 -0.60 -3.13
N GLY A 82 0.35 -0.41 -2.32
CA GLY A 82 -0.79 0.37 -2.75
C GLY A 82 -1.81 0.63 -1.68
N LEU A 83 -2.79 1.43 -2.07
CA LEU A 83 -4.00 1.72 -1.33
C LEU A 83 -5.19 1.46 -2.24
N THR A 84 -5.89 0.34 -2.01
CA THR A 84 -7.00 -0.11 -2.87
C THR A 84 -8.16 -0.64 -2.05
N GLY A 85 -9.31 -0.82 -2.70
CA GLY A 85 -10.38 -1.63 -2.14
C GLY A 85 -9.92 -3.06 -1.83
N ARG A 86 -10.54 -3.67 -0.80
CA ARG A 86 -10.28 -5.05 -0.37
C ARG A 86 -10.55 -6.09 -1.47
N ASP A 87 -11.48 -5.79 -2.36
CA ASP A 87 -11.83 -6.55 -3.56
C ASP A 87 -10.66 -6.59 -4.56
N ALA A 88 -10.10 -5.44 -4.92
CA ALA A 88 -8.96 -5.34 -5.83
C ALA A 88 -7.70 -6.00 -5.24
N LEU A 89 -7.45 -5.81 -3.94
CA LEU A 89 -6.35 -6.50 -3.24
C LEU A 89 -6.52 -8.02 -3.28
N PHE A 90 -7.75 -8.53 -3.12
CA PHE A 90 -7.99 -9.97 -3.19
C PHE A 90 -7.58 -10.54 -4.55
N VAL A 91 -7.92 -9.88 -5.65
CA VAL A 91 -7.52 -10.31 -6.99
C VAL A 91 -6.00 -10.24 -7.17
N LEU A 92 -5.37 -9.13 -6.75
CA LEU A 92 -3.91 -8.98 -6.82
C LEU A 92 -3.18 -10.04 -5.99
N GLU A 93 -3.71 -10.41 -4.83
CA GLU A 93 -3.16 -11.45 -3.98
C GLU A 93 -3.21 -12.83 -4.66
N GLN A 94 -4.33 -13.18 -5.29
CA GLN A 94 -4.43 -14.44 -6.06
C GLN A 94 -3.44 -14.46 -7.22
N LEU A 95 -3.31 -13.36 -7.97
CA LEU A 95 -2.35 -13.24 -9.07
C LEU A 95 -0.90 -13.30 -8.57
N ALA A 96 -0.60 -12.66 -7.44
CA ALA A 96 0.70 -12.70 -6.78
C ALA A 96 1.15 -14.13 -6.47
N TRP A 97 0.21 -15.01 -6.09
CA TRP A 97 0.56 -16.37 -5.74
C TRP A 97 1.16 -17.15 -6.90
N SER A 98 0.65 -16.93 -8.11
CA SER A 98 1.16 -17.56 -9.33
C SER A 98 2.60 -17.12 -9.68
N ARG A 99 3.08 -16.00 -9.12
CA ARG A 99 4.42 -15.43 -9.36
C ARG A 99 5.37 -15.53 -8.17
N GLY A 100 5.08 -16.41 -7.20
CA GLY A 100 5.95 -16.57 -6.02
C GLY A 100 6.03 -15.31 -5.16
N ARG A 101 4.97 -14.50 -5.16
CA ARG A 101 4.80 -13.30 -4.35
C ARG A 101 3.70 -13.52 -3.32
N ARG A 102 3.75 -12.74 -2.23
CA ARG A 102 2.74 -12.77 -1.16
C ARG A 102 2.49 -11.36 -0.66
N VAL A 103 1.29 -11.13 -0.13
CA VAL A 103 1.00 -9.95 0.68
C VAL A 103 1.79 -10.08 1.98
N VAL A 104 2.81 -9.25 2.16
CA VAL A 104 3.68 -9.26 3.35
C VAL A 104 3.20 -8.29 4.43
N GLU A 105 2.42 -7.29 4.02
CA GLU A 105 1.81 -6.31 4.91
C GLU A 105 0.41 -5.97 4.45
N ARG A 106 -0.46 -5.76 5.43
CA ARG A 106 -1.84 -5.37 5.23
C ARG A 106 -2.33 -4.58 6.44
N ALA A 107 -2.92 -3.41 6.21
CA ALA A 107 -3.52 -2.59 7.24
C ALA A 107 -4.81 -1.95 6.74
N SER A 108 -5.87 -2.01 7.55
CA SER A 108 -7.10 -1.27 7.28
C SER A 108 -6.82 0.22 7.31
N TYR A 109 -7.21 0.93 6.25
CA TYR A 109 -7.01 2.37 6.14
C TYR A 109 -8.32 3.13 6.35
N ALA A 110 -9.40 2.71 5.70
CA ALA A 110 -10.75 3.23 5.96
C ALA A 110 -11.77 2.08 5.99
N PRO A 111 -12.84 2.18 6.81
CA PRO A 111 -13.85 1.13 6.90
C PRO A 111 -14.61 0.95 5.57
N GLN A 112 -15.28 -0.20 5.43
CA GLN A 112 -16.21 -0.42 4.34
C GLN A 112 -17.42 0.53 4.47
N THR A 113 -17.96 0.94 3.33
CA THR A 113 -19.20 1.73 3.22
C THR A 113 -20.22 0.95 2.39
N ASP A 114 -21.44 1.46 2.27
CA ASP A 114 -22.47 0.84 1.41
C ASP A 114 -22.09 0.79 -0.07
N ARG A 115 -21.21 1.71 -0.51
CA ARG A 115 -20.82 1.86 -1.93
C ARG A 115 -19.47 1.26 -2.26
N LEU A 116 -18.56 1.19 -1.28
CA LEU A 116 -17.17 0.83 -1.50
C LEU A 116 -16.69 -0.16 -0.45
N PRO A 117 -15.89 -1.17 -0.85
CA PRO A 117 -15.26 -2.08 0.08
C PRO A 117 -14.30 -1.35 1.02
N GLN A 118 -13.85 -2.04 2.08
CA GLN A 118 -12.83 -1.52 2.98
C GLN A 118 -11.59 -1.08 2.19
N LEU A 119 -11.12 0.14 2.46
CA LEU A 119 -9.87 0.64 1.90
C LEU A 119 -8.71 0.06 2.70
N VAL A 120 -7.78 -0.59 2.01
CA VAL A 120 -6.69 -1.34 2.63
C VAL A 120 -5.36 -0.86 2.05
N ARG A 121 -4.41 -0.60 2.95
CA ARG A 121 -3.01 -0.41 2.60
C ARG A 121 -2.32 -1.76 2.60
N TRP A 122 -1.52 -2.04 1.58
CA TRP A 122 -0.89 -3.34 1.43
C TRP A 122 0.48 -3.24 0.77
N ARG A 123 1.28 -4.30 0.95
CA ARG A 123 2.52 -4.53 0.21
C ARG A 123 2.60 -5.98 -0.25
N ILE A 124 2.95 -6.18 -1.51
CA ILE A 124 3.26 -7.47 -2.12
C ILE A 124 4.74 -7.53 -2.44
N ALA A 125 5.42 -8.57 -1.99
CA ALA A 125 6.86 -8.74 -2.17
C ALA A 125 7.23 -10.21 -2.44
N PRO A 126 8.47 -10.50 -2.89
CA PRO A 126 9.00 -11.86 -2.92
C PRO A 126 8.84 -12.53 -1.57
N HIS A 127 8.25 -13.72 -1.57
CA HIS A 127 8.17 -14.53 -0.37
C HIS A 127 9.57 -15.10 -0.07
N HIS A 128 10.36 -14.39 0.73
CA HIS A 128 11.56 -14.95 1.34
C HIS A 128 11.14 -15.80 2.54
N PRO A 129 11.51 -17.09 2.62
CA PRO A 129 11.12 -17.98 3.72
C PRO A 129 11.79 -17.66 5.08
N SER A 130 12.24 -16.42 5.32
CA SER A 130 12.96 -16.05 6.55
C SER A 130 12.57 -14.67 7.05
N SER A 131 11.39 -14.58 7.66
CA SER A 131 11.11 -13.58 8.68
C SER A 131 10.09 -14.17 9.65
N LYS A 132 10.60 -14.87 10.67
CA LYS A 132 9.81 -15.17 11.87
C LYS A 132 9.26 -13.84 12.39
N ALA A 133 7.95 -13.67 12.37
CA ALA A 133 7.28 -12.67 13.17
C ALA A 133 7.57 -13.00 14.63
N HIS A 134 8.43 -12.22 15.27
CA HIS A 134 8.46 -12.19 16.73
C HIS A 134 7.17 -11.50 17.18
N LEU A 135 6.26 -12.32 17.69
CA LEU A 135 5.14 -11.90 18.54
C LEU A 135 5.66 -11.29 19.84
#